data_AF-A0A7C5K2N3-F1
#
_entry.id   AF-A0A7C5K2N3-F1
#
_cell.length_a   1.000
_cell.length_b   1.000
_cell.length_c   1.000
_cell.angle_alpha   90.00
_cell.angle_beta   90.00
_cell.angle_gamma   90.00
#
_symmetry.space_group_name_H-M   'P 1'
#
loop_
_entity.id
_entity.type
_entity.pdbx_description
1 polymer ?
#
loop_
_entity_poly.entity_id
_entity_poly.type
_entity_poly.pdbx_seq_one_letter_code
_entity_poly.pdbx_strand_id
1 'polypeptide(L)'
;MDEMPTLLERGLIALARFQKRYTRELLIVVVLMTLVLGSGLKDLYINSDIRSEMPREHPIFKLNDRVADKFGSQDMVVIAVQLDESVDSRRSVRDIRDPRVIESLLL
;
A
#
# COMPACT_ATOMS: atom_id res chain seq x y z
N MET A 1 -47.43 -2.60 34.19
CA MET A 1 -47.04 -1.18 34.20
C MET A 1 -46.16 -1.00 32.99
N ASP A 2 -46.76 -0.60 31.86
CA ASP A 2 -46.00 -0.30 30.64
C ASP A 2 -45.29 1.03 30.87
N GLU A 3 -43.98 0.99 31.11
CA GLU A 3 -43.15 2.18 31.08
C GLU A 3 -43.30 2.81 29.69
N MET A 4 -43.68 4.10 29.64
CA MET A 4 -43.78 4.82 28.39
C MET A 4 -42.42 4.78 27.69
N PRO A 5 -42.34 4.30 26.43
CA PRO A 5 -41.06 4.14 25.78
C PRO A 5 -40.38 5.48 25.69
N THR A 6 -39.13 5.51 26.16
CA THR A 6 -38.30 6.71 26.21
C THR A 6 -38.15 7.30 24.80
N LEU A 7 -37.81 8.59 24.69
CA LEU A 7 -37.64 9.24 23.39
C LEU A 7 -36.65 8.49 22.48
N LEU A 8 -35.62 7.88 23.08
CA LEU A 8 -34.66 7.02 22.41
C LEU A 8 -35.31 5.76 21.83
N GLU A 9 -36.10 5.04 22.63
CA GLU A 9 -36.80 3.83 22.18
C GLU A 9 -37.75 4.11 21.03
N ARG A 10 -38.49 5.24 21.09
CA ARG A 10 -39.36 5.66 19.99
C ARG A 10 -38.56 5.92 18.71
N GLY A 11 -37.38 6.53 18.84
CA GLY A 11 -36.44 6.75 17.73
C GLY A 11 -35.92 5.45 17.13
N LEU A 12 -35.48 4.51 17.97
CA LEU A 12 -34.98 3.20 17.53
C LEU A 12 -36.08 2.36 16.87
N ILE A 13 -37.31 2.36 17.41
CA ILE A 13 -38.46 1.68 16.82
C ILE A 13 -38.84 2.32 15.47
N ALA A 14 -38.76 3.65 15.34
CA ALA A 14 -38.97 4.32 14.06
C ALA A 14 -37.91 3.94 13.03
N LEU A 15 -36.63 3.89 13.43
CA LEU A 15 -35.52 3.47 12.58
C LEU A 15 -35.67 2.02 12.12
N ALA A 16 -36.02 1.11 13.03
CA ALA A 16 -36.23 -0.30 12.73
C ALA A 16 -37.40 -0.52 11.76
N ARG A 17 -38.51 0.23 11.93
CA ARG A 17 -39.64 0.19 10.99
C ARG A 17 -39.25 0.71 9.60
N PHE A 18 -38.44 1.76 9.55
CA PHE A 18 -37.91 2.29 8.29
C PHE A 18 -37.01 1.27 7.58
N GLN A 19 -36.06 0.67 8.31
CA GLN A 19 -35.21 -0.40 7.77
C GLN A 19 -36.03 -1.58 7.26
N LYS A 20 -37.04 -2.04 8.02
CA LYS A 20 -37.92 -3.16 7.63
C LYS A 20 -38.75 -2.83 6.37
N ARG A 21 -39.18 -1.59 6.20
CA ARG A 21 -39.97 -1.16 5.04
C ARG A 21 -39.14 -1.04 3.77
N TYR A 22 -37.89 -0.61 3.90
CA TYR A 22 -37.01 -0.31 2.77
C TYR A 22 -35.81 -1.27 2.67
N THR A 23 -35.93 -2.50 3.19
CA THR A 23 -34.83 -3.48 3.25
C THR A 23 -34.09 -3.66 1.92
N ARG A 24 -34.83 -3.76 0.81
CA ARG A 24 -34.23 -3.96 -0.53
C ARG A 24 -33.45 -2.74 -1.01
N GLU A 25 -34.01 -1.55 -0.84
CA GLU A 25 -33.35 -0.29 -1.23
C GLU A 25 -32.12 -0.03 -0.34
N LEU A 26 -32.26 -0.27 0.97
CA LEU A 26 -31.16 -0.15 1.92
C LEU A 26 -30.01 -1.10 1.57
N LEU A 27 -30.32 -2.35 1.20
CA LEU A 27 -29.32 -3.32 0.79
C LEU A 27 -28.58 -2.88 -0.48
N ILE A 28 -29.30 -2.38 -1.49
CA ILE A 28 -28.69 -1.86 -2.72
C ILE A 28 -27.76 -0.68 -2.40
N VAL A 29 -28.21 0.27 -1.57
CA VAL A 29 -27.41 1.43 -1.18
C VAL A 29 -26.15 1.01 -0.41
N VAL A 30 -26.28 0.08 0.54
CA VAL A 30 -25.13 -0.41 1.32
C VAL A 30 -24.13 -1.14 0.43
N VAL A 31 -24.59 -1.98 -0.49
CA VAL A 31 -23.72 -2.68 -1.45
C VAL A 31 -23.01 -1.68 -2.36
N LEU A 32 -23.74 -0.72 -2.91
CA LEU A 32 -23.15 0.32 -3.77
C LEU A 32 -22.13 1.17 -3.01
N MET A 33 -22.45 1.58 -1.78
CA MET A 33 -21.53 2.30 -0.91
C MET A 33 -20.28 1.46 -0.60
N THR A 34 -20.45 0.17 -0.33
CA THR A 34 -19.34 -0.76 -0.08
C THR A 34 -18.46 -0.90 -1.31
N LEU A 35 -19.03 -0.98 -2.51
CA LEU A 35 -18.24 -1.06 -3.77
C LEU A 35 -17.49 0.25 -4.04
N VAL A 36 -18.11 1.41 -3.78
CA VAL A 36 -17.45 2.71 -3.93
C VAL A 36 -16.27 2.83 -2.97
N LEU A 37 -16.47 2.54 -1.68
CA LEU A 37 -15.38 2.55 -0.70
C LEU A 37 -14.32 1.48 -1.03
N GLY A 38 -14.75 0.32 -1.50
CA GLY A 38 -13.89 -0.78 -1.91
C GLY A 38 -13.02 -0.46 -3.14
N SER A 39 -13.45 0.47 -3.99
CA SER A 39 -12.67 0.88 -5.16
C SER A 39 -11.30 1.48 -4.80
N GLY A 40 -11.19 2.13 -3.63
CA GLY A 40 -9.95 2.70 -3.12
C GLY A 40 -8.89 1.67 -2.73
N LEU A 41 -9.24 0.38 -2.63
CA LEU A 41 -8.24 -0.67 -2.38
C LEU A 41 -7.24 -0.84 -3.53
N LYS A 42 -7.60 -0.42 -4.75
CA LYS A 42 -6.71 -0.52 -5.91
C LYS A 42 -5.49 0.40 -5.82
N ASP A 43 -5.61 1.49 -5.06
CA ASP A 43 -4.57 2.51 -4.92
C ASP A 43 -3.75 2.32 -3.64
N LEU A 44 -3.92 1.18 -2.95
CA LEU A 44 -3.09 0.83 -1.80
C LEU A 44 -1.67 0.50 -2.25
N TYR A 45 -0.73 1.36 -1.89
CA TYR A 45 0.70 1.09 -1.97
C TYR A 45 1.25 0.84 -0.57
N ILE A 46 2.16 -0.14 -0.46
CA ILE A 46 2.91 -0.38 0.77
C ILE A 46 4.11 0.55 0.74
N ASN A 47 4.17 1.50 1.66
CA ASN A 47 5.37 2.31 1.88
C ASN A 47 6.27 1.59 2.90
N SER A 48 7.48 1.21 2.49
CA SER A 48 8.49 0.62 3.37
C SER A 48 9.33 1.67 4.10
N ASP A 49 9.22 2.95 3.73
CA ASP A 49 9.96 4.02 4.37
C ASP A 49 9.27 4.49 5.66
N ILE A 50 9.82 4.07 6.80
CA ILE A 50 9.38 4.46 8.14
C ILE A 50 9.42 5.98 8.36
N ARG A 51 10.23 6.73 7.59
CA ARG A 51 10.29 8.19 7.68
C ARG A 51 8.97 8.84 7.30
N SER A 52 8.20 8.20 6.42
CA SER A 52 6.90 8.72 5.96
C SER A 52 5.85 8.80 7.07
N GLU A 53 5.99 7.98 8.11
CA GLU A 53 5.12 7.92 9.28
C GLU A 53 5.55 8.90 10.39
N MET A 54 6.69 9.59 10.23
CA MET A 54 7.24 10.47 11.26
C MET A 54 6.81 11.94 11.07
N PRO A 55 6.71 12.73 12.16
CA PRO A 55 6.33 14.15 12.08
C PRO A 55 7.36 14.97 11.30
N ARG A 56 7.02 15.37 10.07
CA ARG A 56 7.94 16.09 9.15
C ARG A 56 8.43 17.45 9.68
N GLU A 57 7.75 18.00 10.66
CA GLU A 57 8.06 19.31 11.26
C GLU A 57 9.25 19.25 12.22
N HIS A 58 9.62 18.05 12.70
CA HIS A 58 10.68 17.90 13.69
C HIS A 58 12.05 18.29 13.10
N PRO A 59 12.87 19.10 13.82
CA PRO A 59 14.13 19.63 13.30
C PRO A 59 15.15 18.57 12.87
N ILE A 60 15.06 17.37 13.46
CA ILE A 60 15.92 16.22 13.09
C ILE A 60 15.67 15.78 11.64
N PHE A 61 14.42 15.73 11.16
CA PHE A 61 14.15 15.31 9.78
C PHE A 61 14.61 16.36 8.78
N LYS A 62 14.40 17.64 9.07
CA LYS A 62 14.91 18.75 8.24
C LYS A 62 16.44 18.81 8.19
N LEU A 63 17.12 18.30 9.21
CA LEU A 63 18.58 18.17 9.19
C LEU A 63 18.98 16.99 8.29
N ASN A 64 18.32 15.84 8.45
CA ASN A 64 18.58 14.66 7.63
C ASN A 64 18.35 14.92 6.13
N ASP A 65 17.26 15.62 5.78
CA ASP A 65 16.97 16.03 4.40
C ASP A 65 18.07 16.95 3.84
N ARG A 66 18.52 17.92 4.64
CA ARG A 66 19.62 18.81 4.23
C ARG A 66 20.95 18.09 4.04
N VAL A 67 21.22 17.04 4.81
CA VAL A 67 22.40 16.20 4.64
C VAL A 67 22.28 15.37 3.36
N ALA A 68 21.13 14.73 3.14
CA ALA A 68 20.86 13.95 1.93
C ALA A 68 20.94 14.82 0.66
N ASP A 69 20.34 16.02 0.66
CA ASP A 69 20.40 16.95 -0.48
C ASP A 69 21.82 17.44 -0.77
N LYS A 70 22.64 17.64 0.27
CA LYS A 70 23.98 18.19 0.14
C LYS A 70 25.02 17.16 -0.28
N PHE A 71 24.87 15.91 0.15
CA PHE A 71 25.86 14.86 -0.05
C PHE A 71 25.38 13.71 -0.96
N GLY A 72 24.12 13.73 -1.38
CA GLY A 72 23.48 12.71 -2.22
C GLY A 72 22.67 11.70 -1.40
N SER A 73 21.48 11.35 -1.89
CA SER A 73 20.64 10.28 -1.33
C SER A 73 21.31 8.92 -1.46
N GLN A 74 21.01 8.03 -0.52
CA GLN A 74 21.64 6.73 -0.31
C GLN A 74 20.88 5.59 -1.01
N ASP A 75 20.09 5.90 -2.04
CA ASP A 75 19.33 4.89 -2.78
C ASP A 75 20.28 4.09 -3.69
N MET A 76 20.93 3.11 -3.08
CA MET A 76 21.86 2.19 -3.75
C MET A 76 21.10 0.97 -4.23
N VAL A 77 21.02 0.78 -5.54
CA VAL A 77 20.58 -0.48 -6.13
C VAL A 77 21.78 -1.43 -6.19
N VAL A 78 21.68 -2.56 -5.48
CA VAL A 78 22.70 -3.62 -5.52
C VAL A 78 22.26 -4.70 -6.49
N ILE A 79 23.03 -4.92 -7.55
CA ILE A 79 22.82 -6.01 -8.51
C ILE A 79 23.82 -7.12 -8.18
N ALA A 80 23.32 -8.28 -7.77
CA ALA A 80 24.14 -9.48 -7.56
C ALA A 80 24.13 -10.34 -8.83
N VAL A 81 25.31 -10.59 -9.39
CA VAL A 81 25.48 -11.42 -10.59
C VAL A 81 26.22 -12.70 -10.22
N GLN A 82 25.64 -13.83 -10.58
CA GLN A 82 26.25 -15.14 -10.39
C GLN A 82 26.27 -15.89 -11.73
N LEU A 83 27.41 -16.49 -12.05
CA LEU A 83 27.52 -17.40 -13.19
C LEU A 83 27.10 -18.81 -12.75
N ASP A 84 26.31 -19.48 -13.59
CA ASP A 84 25.97 -20.87 -13.38
C ASP A 84 27.11 -21.78 -13.86
N GLU A 85 27.87 -22.32 -12.92
CA GLU A 85 29.00 -23.21 -13.18
C GLU A 85 28.57 -24.59 -13.69
N SER A 86 27.29 -24.97 -13.56
CA SER A 86 26.78 -26.25 -14.04
C SER A 86 26.61 -26.33 -15.56
N VAL A 87 26.64 -25.18 -16.23
CA VAL A 87 26.44 -25.08 -17.69
C VAL A 87 27.76 -25.30 -18.43
N ASP A 88 28.04 -26.56 -18.77
CA ASP A 88 29.19 -26.93 -19.61
C ASP A 88 28.82 -26.93 -21.10
N SER A 89 28.84 -25.73 -21.70
CA SER A 89 28.70 -25.56 -23.15
C SER A 89 29.85 -24.76 -23.71
N ARG A 90 30.21 -24.96 -24.98
CA ARG A 90 31.28 -24.19 -25.64
C ARG A 90 31.03 -22.67 -25.66
N ARG A 91 29.81 -22.22 -25.40
CA ARG A 91 29.43 -20.79 -25.37
C ARG A 91 29.25 -20.24 -23.96
N SER A 92 29.43 -21.05 -22.91
CA SER A 92 29.22 -20.61 -21.53
C SER A 92 30.21 -19.49 -21.15
N VAL A 93 29.70 -18.52 -20.39
CA VAL A 93 30.51 -17.45 -19.81
C VAL A 93 31.09 -17.97 -18.49
N ARG A 94 32.41 -17.90 -18.33
CA ARG A 94 33.10 -18.32 -17.09
C ARG A 94 33.68 -17.17 -16.27
N ASP A 95 33.64 -15.95 -16.80
CA ASP A 95 34.17 -14.75 -16.15
C ASP A 95 33.09 -13.67 -16.10
N ILE A 96 32.88 -13.10 -14.90
CA ILE A 96 31.90 -12.03 -14.68
C ILE A 96 32.25 -10.75 -15.44
N ARG A 97 33.50 -10.60 -15.87
CA ARG A 97 34.01 -9.45 -16.65
C ARG A 97 33.73 -9.59 -18.14
N ASP A 98 33.14 -10.70 -18.59
CA ASP A 98 32.77 -10.89 -19.99
C ASP A 98 31.76 -9.80 -20.40
N PRO A 99 31.98 -9.09 -21.52
CA PRO A 99 31.08 -8.03 -21.98
C PRO A 99 29.62 -8.47 -22.11
N ARG A 100 29.39 -9.75 -22.42
CA ARG A 100 28.05 -10.34 -22.53
C ARG A 100 27.27 -10.29 -21.21
N VAL A 101 27.97 -10.32 -20.07
CA VAL A 101 27.36 -10.17 -18.74
C VAL A 101 26.87 -8.74 -18.56
N ILE A 102 27.69 -7.75 -18.93
CA ILE A 102 27.31 -6.33 -18.84
C ILE A 102 26.14 -6.04 -19.79
N GLU A 103 26.19 -6.54 -21.03
CA GLU A 103 25.10 -6.42 -22.01
C GLU A 103 23.79 -7.02 -21.48
N SER A 104 23.85 -8.14 -20.73
CA SER A 104 22.66 -8.75 -20.14
C SER A 104 22.01 -7.95 -19.01
N LEU A 105 22.74 -7.01 -18.40
CA LEU A 105 22.24 -6.11 -17.35
C LEU A 105 21.65 -4.81 -17.91
N LEU A 106 21.88 -4.51 -19.19
CA LEU A 106 21.45 -3.28 -19.86
C LEU A 106 20.14 -3.44 -20.66
N LEU A 107 19.56 -4.64 -20.68
CA LEU A 107 18.28 -4.99 -21.32
C LEU A 107 17.11 -4.86 -20.34
#